data_AF-A0A100Y624-F1
#
_entry.id   AF-A0A100Y624-F1
#
_cell.length_a   1.000
_cell.length_b   1.000
_cell.length_c   1.000
_cell.angle_alpha   90.00
_cell.angle_beta   90.00
_cell.angle_gamma   90.00
#
_symmetry.space_group_name_H-M   'P 1'
#
loop_
_entity.id
_entity.type
_entity.pdbx_description
1 polymer ?
#
loop_
_entity_poly.entity_id
_entity_poly.type
_entity_poly.pdbx_seq_one_letter_code
_entity_poly.pdbx_strand_id
1 'polypeptide(L)'
;MTHLVVEVGWGSTVSTPEGSITWTDITSYVDVAESGVSITRGSSDEVADIQPSTCTLLLNNQDGRFSPGLASSPYYPYVRKGTPIRVRVLTGGIVLHTRFYGTVNEWPTRWRGLYARAYITCTDILRTLGRQPELRSCLGEEILLLNPSVYYPLTEPSGSVSAGDLSGTGAGALAVQQVSTGGTVAFGATEGPAATGESMVQLTPVGTSQGKFLQANLGPDYEARSTNRYNHMEAWFQTSTAGRVLFALSSTDGQNIIVFALSGTGTLQVESTSTGAALATAAVTTGNLADGAWHHLVYDEHDKKIYVDGAVATSGTVSTMWRLRTLRVGGYAGTRLWSGSIAHLALYTVGAGTYGTTLSPHYTAGMTAFAGEAADLRIKRLARYADLASVTVEGVTHDSMAGQGPAGATALARMKEVEQTESGRLFAARDTFGLVYQSRDVRYNPAPSSEAFTVAYADTETPDVEIRDDDQKMVNTVIASRPGGATQRVLNAASRAAYGVYQQDLTLLKTSDGSVIDAAQWLVSRYADPPPELREVPIEAYTLPNYTAILSADISDTFSVTGMPDQSYAATMRVTVEGYTEIIRHNSHRIQFHVSRSDTDSVWVLGDATYSVLGSTTRLAY
;
A
#
# COMPACT_ATOMS: atom_id res chain seq x y z
N MET A 1 -9.86 -26.37 -30.82
CA MET A 1 -9.66 -24.93 -31.07
C MET A 1 -9.22 -24.35 -29.74
N THR A 2 -8.12 -23.60 -29.66
CA THR A 2 -7.84 -22.80 -28.46
C THR A 2 -8.98 -21.78 -28.36
N HIS A 3 -9.92 -21.99 -27.43
CA HIS A 3 -11.09 -21.12 -27.31
C HIS A 3 -10.69 -19.89 -26.49
N LEU A 4 -9.92 -18.99 -27.12
CA LEU A 4 -9.64 -17.66 -26.61
C LEU A 4 -10.97 -16.95 -26.32
N VAL A 5 -11.05 -16.24 -25.20
CA VAL A 5 -12.16 -15.36 -24.84
C VAL A 5 -11.57 -14.02 -24.42
N VAL A 6 -11.89 -12.95 -25.15
CA VAL A 6 -11.50 -11.57 -24.82
C VAL A 6 -12.75 -10.77 -24.53
N GLU A 7 -12.83 -10.18 -23.35
CA GLU A 7 -14.00 -9.38 -22.95
C GLU A 7 -13.61 -8.00 -22.46
N VAL A 8 -14.49 -7.04 -22.74
CA VAL A 8 -14.33 -5.63 -22.33
C VAL A 8 -15.53 -5.20 -21.50
N GLY A 9 -15.24 -4.52 -20.38
CA GLY A 9 -16.22 -3.95 -19.47
C GLY A 9 -16.64 -2.54 -19.86
N TRP A 10 -17.41 -2.39 -20.93
CA TRP A 10 -17.84 -1.07 -21.41
C TRP A 10 -18.62 -0.29 -20.34
N GLY A 11 -18.34 1.01 -20.22
CA GLY A 11 -18.95 1.89 -19.21
C GLY A 11 -18.32 1.80 -17.82
N SER A 12 -17.57 0.73 -17.53
CA SER A 12 -16.89 0.54 -16.25
C SER A 12 -15.60 1.36 -16.17
N THR A 13 -15.05 1.44 -14.96
CA THR A 13 -13.80 2.14 -14.59
C THR A 13 -12.97 1.24 -13.69
N VAL A 14 -11.72 1.65 -13.41
CA VAL A 14 -10.85 1.01 -12.39
C VAL A 14 -11.47 0.96 -10.99
N SER A 15 -12.43 1.85 -10.70
CA SER A 15 -13.14 1.91 -9.42
C SER A 15 -14.46 1.15 -9.42
N THR A 16 -14.87 0.56 -10.56
CA THR A 16 -16.10 -0.23 -10.63
C THR A 16 -15.85 -1.59 -9.98
N PRO A 17 -16.63 -2.00 -8.96
CA PRO A 17 -16.48 -3.32 -8.35
C PRO A 17 -16.63 -4.42 -9.41
N GLU A 18 -15.73 -5.40 -9.40
CA GLU A 18 -15.64 -6.43 -10.44
C GLU A 18 -16.98 -7.14 -10.70
N GLY A 19 -17.70 -7.52 -9.63
CA GLY A 19 -19.00 -8.18 -9.73
C GLY A 19 -20.12 -7.32 -10.35
N SER A 20 -19.89 -6.02 -10.54
CA SER A 20 -20.80 -5.09 -11.21
C SER A 20 -20.42 -4.81 -12.67
N ILE A 21 -19.28 -5.34 -13.15
CA ILE A 21 -18.84 -5.15 -14.53
C ILE A 21 -19.61 -6.09 -15.45
N THR A 22 -20.35 -5.51 -16.40
CA THR A 22 -20.95 -6.25 -17.51
C THR A 22 -19.90 -6.48 -18.60
N TRP A 23 -19.50 -7.74 -18.76
CA TRP A 23 -18.49 -8.14 -19.74
C TRP A 23 -19.09 -8.38 -21.11
N THR A 24 -18.51 -7.75 -22.13
CA THR A 24 -18.87 -7.97 -23.54
C THR A 24 -17.78 -8.75 -24.24
N ASP A 25 -18.11 -9.92 -24.78
CA ASP A 25 -17.19 -10.72 -25.59
C ASP A 25 -16.90 -10.01 -26.93
N ILE A 26 -15.62 -9.78 -27.21
CA ILE A 26 -15.11 -9.18 -28.44
C ILE A 26 -14.18 -10.13 -29.22
N THR A 27 -14.12 -11.41 -28.85
CA THR A 27 -13.20 -12.41 -29.39
C THR A 27 -13.25 -12.48 -30.92
N SER A 28 -14.44 -12.37 -31.51
CA SER A 28 -14.61 -12.40 -32.97
C SER A 28 -13.89 -11.27 -33.73
N TYR A 29 -13.47 -10.22 -33.02
CA TYR A 29 -12.74 -9.09 -33.58
C TYR A 29 -11.24 -9.15 -33.35
N VAL A 30 -10.75 -10.12 -32.57
CA VAL A 30 -9.32 -10.29 -32.28
C VAL A 30 -8.65 -10.98 -33.47
N ASP A 31 -7.54 -10.42 -33.94
CA ASP A 31 -6.70 -11.05 -34.97
C ASP A 31 -5.84 -12.16 -34.36
N VAL A 32 -6.45 -13.34 -34.21
CA VAL A 32 -5.83 -14.55 -33.67
C VAL A 32 -4.97 -15.31 -34.67
N ALA A 33 -5.03 -14.96 -35.96
CA ALA A 33 -4.34 -15.67 -37.03
C ALA A 33 -2.93 -15.12 -37.27
N GLU A 34 -2.78 -13.79 -37.35
CA GLU A 34 -1.48 -13.15 -37.58
C GLU A 34 -0.80 -12.78 -36.25
N SER A 35 -1.47 -11.92 -35.47
CA SER A 35 -0.85 -11.28 -34.31
C SER A 35 -0.99 -12.11 -33.03
N GLY A 36 -2.18 -12.66 -32.79
CA GLY A 36 -2.51 -13.31 -31.53
C GLY A 36 -2.71 -12.31 -30.38
N VAL A 37 -2.77 -12.85 -29.16
CA VAL A 37 -2.72 -12.09 -27.91
C VAL A 37 -1.39 -12.38 -27.23
N SER A 38 -0.61 -11.34 -26.94
CA SER A 38 0.66 -11.47 -26.23
C SER A 38 0.53 -10.93 -24.82
N ILE A 39 0.95 -11.71 -23.82
CA ILE A 39 0.91 -11.34 -22.40
C ILE A 39 2.30 -11.54 -21.78
N THR A 40 2.68 -10.63 -20.88
CA THR A 40 3.86 -10.75 -20.02
C THR A 40 3.42 -10.58 -18.57
N ARG A 41 3.86 -11.45 -17.67
CA ARG A 41 3.48 -11.46 -16.25
C ARG A 41 4.67 -11.87 -15.36
N GLY A 42 4.74 -11.30 -14.16
CA GLY A 42 5.71 -11.68 -13.14
C GLY A 42 7.10 -11.10 -13.42
N SER A 43 8.13 -11.77 -12.90
CA SER A 43 9.52 -11.37 -13.08
C SER A 43 10.21 -12.17 -14.19
N SER A 44 11.30 -11.63 -14.73
CA SER A 44 12.15 -12.32 -15.70
C SER A 44 13.08 -13.35 -15.04
N ASP A 45 13.33 -13.22 -13.73
CA ASP A 45 14.14 -14.13 -12.91
C ASP A 45 13.84 -13.91 -11.41
N GLU A 46 14.50 -14.65 -10.52
CA GLU A 46 14.21 -14.60 -9.07
C GLU A 46 14.75 -13.37 -8.33
N VAL A 47 15.66 -12.60 -8.94
CA VAL A 47 16.29 -11.41 -8.33
C VAL A 47 15.73 -10.11 -8.91
N ALA A 48 15.14 -10.16 -10.10
CA ALA A 48 14.50 -9.02 -10.73
C ALA A 48 13.16 -8.66 -10.06
N ASP A 49 12.90 -7.35 -10.00
CA ASP A 49 11.63 -6.80 -9.53
C ASP A 49 10.47 -7.25 -10.41
N ILE A 50 9.35 -7.65 -9.79
CA ILE A 50 8.09 -7.84 -10.50
C ILE A 50 7.66 -6.53 -11.18
N GLN A 51 7.34 -6.64 -12.46
CA GLN A 51 6.84 -5.54 -13.28
C GLN A 51 5.32 -5.63 -13.49
N PRO A 52 4.64 -4.52 -13.81
CA PRO A 52 3.24 -4.57 -14.23
C PRO A 52 3.04 -5.52 -15.41
N SER A 53 2.08 -6.42 -15.29
CA SER A 53 1.71 -7.33 -16.37
C SER A 53 1.18 -6.53 -17.55
N THR A 54 1.54 -6.93 -18.76
CA THR A 54 1.11 -6.29 -20.00
C THR A 54 0.37 -7.27 -20.89
N CYS A 55 -0.56 -6.76 -21.67
CA CYS A 55 -1.25 -7.52 -22.71
C CYS A 55 -1.37 -6.68 -23.98
N THR A 56 -1.08 -7.28 -25.13
CA THR A 56 -1.26 -6.63 -26.44
C THR A 56 -2.09 -7.51 -27.37
N LEU A 57 -2.97 -6.88 -28.13
CA LEU A 57 -3.78 -7.55 -29.13
C LEU A 57 -4.18 -6.59 -30.25
N LEU A 58 -4.42 -7.16 -31.42
CA LEU A 58 -4.86 -6.44 -32.60
C LEU A 58 -6.34 -6.72 -32.86
N LEU A 59 -7.12 -5.66 -33.00
CA LEU A 59 -8.56 -5.72 -33.22
C LEU A 59 -8.92 -5.28 -34.64
N ASN A 60 -9.85 -6.00 -35.27
CA ASN A 60 -10.52 -5.56 -36.48
C ASN A 60 -11.43 -4.37 -36.15
N ASN A 61 -11.14 -3.22 -36.75
CA ASN A 61 -11.86 -1.98 -36.53
C ASN A 61 -12.42 -1.40 -37.85
N GLN A 62 -12.75 -2.25 -38.83
CA GLN A 62 -13.24 -1.82 -40.14
C GLN A 62 -14.51 -0.96 -40.07
N ASP A 63 -15.39 -1.20 -39.10
CA ASP A 63 -16.63 -0.45 -38.88
C ASP A 63 -16.49 0.70 -37.87
N GLY A 64 -15.28 0.93 -37.35
CA GLY A 64 -15.00 1.97 -36.38
C GLY A 64 -15.48 1.70 -34.95
N ARG A 65 -15.93 0.48 -34.62
CA ARG A 65 -16.44 0.14 -33.27
C ARG A 65 -15.45 0.43 -32.13
N PHE A 66 -14.15 0.34 -32.38
CA PHE A 66 -13.09 0.59 -31.40
C PHE A 66 -12.44 1.97 -31.59
N SER A 67 -13.10 2.90 -32.28
CA SER A 67 -12.62 4.27 -32.49
C SER A 67 -13.17 5.22 -31.41
N PRO A 68 -12.31 5.84 -30.59
CA PRO A 68 -12.72 6.82 -29.59
C PRO A 68 -13.49 8.01 -30.18
N GLY A 69 -14.57 8.44 -29.51
CA GLY A 69 -15.35 9.61 -29.92
C GLY A 69 -16.25 9.41 -31.15
N LEU A 70 -16.24 8.24 -31.78
CA LEU A 70 -17.10 7.96 -32.92
C LEU A 70 -18.52 7.61 -32.44
N ALA A 71 -19.47 8.52 -32.65
CA ALA A 71 -20.87 8.36 -32.22
C ALA A 71 -21.58 7.14 -32.84
N SER A 72 -21.13 6.67 -34.01
CA SER A 72 -21.67 5.47 -34.66
C SER A 72 -21.10 4.16 -34.09
N SER A 73 -20.11 4.21 -33.21
CA SER A 73 -19.62 3.00 -32.52
C SER A 73 -20.74 2.43 -31.64
N PRO A 74 -20.97 1.11 -31.66
CA PRO A 74 -21.90 0.46 -30.72
C PRO A 74 -21.44 0.58 -29.26
N TYR A 75 -20.17 0.93 -29.02
CA TYR A 75 -19.59 1.09 -27.69
C TYR A 75 -19.44 2.56 -27.29
N TYR A 76 -20.01 3.51 -28.05
CA TYR A 76 -20.00 4.93 -27.69
C TYR A 76 -20.81 5.20 -26.41
N PRO A 77 -20.34 6.05 -25.48
CA PRO A 77 -19.09 6.83 -25.47
C PRO A 77 -17.91 6.13 -24.75
N TYR A 78 -17.97 4.81 -24.60
CA TYR A 78 -17.14 4.04 -23.68
C TYR A 78 -15.85 3.46 -24.27
N VAL A 79 -15.53 3.76 -25.54
CA VAL A 79 -14.19 3.53 -26.11
C VAL A 79 -13.23 4.57 -25.56
N ARG A 80 -12.72 4.33 -24.35
CA ARG A 80 -11.87 5.24 -23.59
C ARG A 80 -10.72 4.52 -22.90
N LYS A 81 -9.70 5.27 -22.52
CA LYS A 81 -8.58 4.76 -21.70
C LYS A 81 -9.09 4.32 -20.34
N GLY A 82 -8.47 3.30 -19.75
CA GLY A 82 -8.87 2.78 -18.44
C GLY A 82 -10.10 1.86 -18.48
N THR A 83 -10.66 1.55 -19.65
CA THR A 83 -11.73 0.55 -19.77
C THR A 83 -11.21 -0.83 -19.37
N PRO A 84 -11.88 -1.55 -18.44
CA PRO A 84 -11.49 -2.89 -18.02
C PRO A 84 -11.52 -3.90 -19.18
N ILE A 85 -10.52 -4.78 -19.22
CA ILE A 85 -10.40 -5.87 -20.20
C ILE A 85 -9.84 -7.11 -19.52
N ARG A 86 -10.34 -8.28 -19.92
CA ARG A 86 -9.78 -9.57 -19.52
C ARG A 86 -9.60 -10.51 -20.69
N VAL A 87 -8.59 -11.35 -20.60
CA VAL A 87 -8.25 -12.41 -21.56
C VAL A 87 -8.29 -13.73 -20.84
N ARG A 88 -9.02 -14.69 -21.42
CA ARG A 88 -9.24 -16.02 -20.85
C ARG A 88 -9.10 -17.08 -21.93
N VAL A 89 -8.82 -18.31 -21.50
CA VAL A 89 -8.80 -19.50 -22.36
C VAL A 89 -9.82 -20.49 -21.85
N LEU A 90 -10.75 -20.89 -22.71
CA LEU A 90 -11.75 -21.91 -22.42
C LEU A 90 -11.20 -23.30 -22.78
N THR A 91 -11.23 -24.23 -21.82
CA THR A 91 -10.83 -25.62 -21.96
C THR A 91 -12.00 -26.55 -21.64
N GLY A 92 -12.04 -27.73 -22.28
CA GLY A 92 -13.11 -28.73 -22.08
C GLY A 92 -14.53 -28.23 -22.40
N GLY A 93 -14.68 -27.06 -23.04
CA GLY A 93 -15.95 -26.42 -23.32
C GLY A 93 -16.63 -25.75 -22.12
N ILE A 94 -16.05 -25.82 -20.91
CA ILE A 94 -16.71 -25.34 -19.67
C ILE A 94 -15.78 -24.62 -18.67
N VAL A 95 -14.46 -24.81 -18.73
CA VAL A 95 -13.52 -24.22 -17.74
C VAL A 95 -12.81 -23.02 -18.34
N LEU A 96 -12.93 -21.85 -17.70
CA LEU A 96 -12.25 -20.63 -18.11
C LEU A 96 -11.01 -20.40 -17.24
N HIS A 97 -9.85 -20.35 -17.89
CA HIS A 97 -8.58 -19.97 -17.26
C HIS A 97 -8.30 -18.51 -17.60
N THR A 98 -8.37 -17.61 -16.62
CA THR A 98 -7.95 -16.22 -16.83
C THR A 98 -6.45 -16.19 -17.06
N ARG A 99 -6.03 -15.39 -18.04
CA ARG A 99 -4.62 -15.20 -18.44
C ARG A 99 -4.16 -13.77 -18.24
N PHE A 100 -5.08 -12.81 -18.37
CA PHE A 100 -4.82 -11.40 -18.08
C PHE A 100 -6.09 -10.69 -17.60
N TYR A 101 -5.94 -9.80 -16.62
CA TYR A 101 -6.94 -8.81 -16.25
C TYR A 101 -6.23 -7.46 -16.03
N GLY A 102 -6.64 -6.45 -16.79
CA GLY A 102 -6.18 -5.09 -16.60
C GLY A 102 -7.11 -4.06 -17.19
N THR A 103 -6.53 -2.93 -17.61
CA THR A 103 -7.22 -1.88 -18.34
C THR A 103 -6.53 -1.52 -19.64
N VAL A 104 -7.31 -1.05 -20.61
CA VAL A 104 -6.80 -0.61 -21.91
C VAL A 104 -6.11 0.75 -21.78
N ASN A 105 -4.85 0.83 -22.21
CA ASN A 105 -4.01 2.02 -22.10
C ASN A 105 -4.40 3.08 -23.13
N GLU A 106 -4.72 2.63 -24.34
CA GLU A 106 -5.05 3.46 -25.49
C GLU A 106 -5.82 2.65 -26.55
N TRP A 107 -6.59 3.36 -27.36
CA TRP A 107 -7.38 2.84 -28.48
C TRP A 107 -6.93 3.50 -29.79
N PRO A 108 -5.74 3.16 -30.31
CA PRO A 108 -5.23 3.78 -31.53
C PRO A 108 -5.97 3.20 -32.74
N THR A 109 -6.41 4.07 -33.65
CA THR A 109 -6.93 3.65 -34.96
C THR A 109 -5.83 3.79 -36.00
N ARG A 110 -5.47 2.68 -36.64
CA ARG A 110 -4.48 2.64 -37.73
C ARG A 110 -5.15 2.21 -39.03
N TRP A 111 -4.75 2.83 -40.13
CA TRP A 111 -5.22 2.49 -41.47
C TRP A 111 -4.08 1.89 -42.29
N ARG A 112 -4.36 0.81 -43.02
CA ARG A 112 -3.49 0.24 -44.06
C ARG A 112 -4.32 0.02 -45.32
N GLY A 113 -4.26 0.96 -46.25
CA GLY A 113 -5.21 1.00 -47.36
C GLY A 113 -6.64 1.16 -46.84
N LEU A 114 -7.55 0.26 -47.25
CA LEU A 114 -8.95 0.26 -46.80
C LEU A 114 -9.19 -0.48 -45.47
N TYR A 115 -8.15 -1.09 -44.89
CA TYR A 115 -8.28 -1.79 -43.61
C TYR A 115 -8.06 -0.82 -42.46
N ALA A 116 -9.00 -0.79 -41.51
CA ALA A 116 -8.84 -0.13 -40.22
C ALA A 116 -8.65 -1.18 -39.13
N ARG A 117 -7.60 -1.02 -38.31
CA ARG A 117 -7.24 -1.91 -37.21
C ARG A 117 -6.98 -1.08 -35.94
N ALA A 118 -7.20 -1.68 -34.78
CA ALA A 118 -6.85 -1.09 -33.48
C ALA A 118 -5.88 -2.00 -32.72
N TYR A 119 -4.62 -1.55 -32.56
CA TYR A 119 -3.61 -2.29 -31.80
C TYR A 119 -3.58 -1.75 -30.37
N ILE A 120 -4.16 -2.49 -29.43
CA ILE A 120 -4.29 -1.99 -28.06
C ILE A 120 -3.21 -2.59 -27.17
N THR A 121 -2.74 -1.77 -26.22
CA THR A 121 -1.91 -2.20 -25.11
C THR A 121 -2.72 -2.09 -23.82
N CYS A 122 -2.55 -3.06 -22.94
CA CYS A 122 -3.27 -3.15 -21.68
C CYS A 122 -2.28 -3.38 -20.55
N THR A 123 -2.59 -2.89 -19.35
CA THR A 123 -1.77 -3.07 -18.15
C THR A 123 -2.63 -3.39 -16.95
N ASP A 124 -2.07 -4.16 -16.02
CA ASP A 124 -2.74 -4.52 -14.78
C ASP A 124 -2.79 -3.37 -13.75
N ILE A 125 -3.22 -3.68 -12.53
CA ILE A 125 -3.41 -2.73 -11.44
C ILE A 125 -2.11 -2.06 -10.98
N LEU A 126 -0.94 -2.68 -11.15
CA LEU A 126 0.34 -2.13 -10.67
C LEU A 126 0.67 -0.82 -11.38
N ARG A 127 0.25 -0.63 -12.63
CA ARG A 127 0.40 0.66 -13.32
C ARG A 127 -0.40 1.78 -12.66
N THR A 128 -1.62 1.49 -12.20
CA THR A 128 -2.47 2.47 -11.51
C THR A 128 -1.87 2.82 -10.16
N LEU A 129 -1.39 1.82 -9.42
CA LEU A 129 -0.74 2.01 -8.12
C LEU A 129 0.56 2.79 -8.22
N GLY A 130 1.38 2.53 -9.24
CA GLY A 130 2.61 3.29 -9.50
C GLY A 130 2.40 4.75 -9.90
N ARG A 131 1.15 5.18 -10.12
CA ARG A 131 0.77 6.58 -10.42
C ARG A 131 0.13 7.31 -9.26
N GLN A 132 -0.11 6.62 -8.14
CA GLN A 132 -0.64 7.27 -6.94
C GLN A 132 0.36 8.31 -6.42
N PRO A 133 -0.13 9.39 -5.80
CA PRO A 133 0.75 10.40 -5.22
C PRO A 133 1.61 9.80 -4.10
N GLU A 134 2.65 10.55 -3.71
CA GLU A 134 3.39 10.23 -2.50
C GLU A 134 2.46 10.30 -1.28
N LEU A 135 2.62 9.33 -0.39
CA LEU A 135 1.92 9.30 0.88
C LEU A 135 2.42 10.42 1.79
N ARG A 136 1.51 10.92 2.61
CA ARG A 136 1.79 11.72 3.79
C ARG A 136 2.41 10.86 4.90
N SER A 137 2.62 11.46 6.06
CA SER A 137 2.96 10.70 7.27
C SER A 137 1.90 9.62 7.53
N CYS A 138 2.30 8.52 8.17
CA CYS A 138 1.38 7.43 8.49
C CYS A 138 0.14 7.93 9.26
N LEU A 139 0.33 8.88 10.18
CA LEU A 139 -0.75 9.56 10.89
C LEU A 139 -1.68 10.33 9.94
N GLY A 140 -1.10 11.09 9.00
CA GLY A 140 -1.90 11.84 8.02
C GLY A 140 -2.76 10.94 7.14
N GLU A 141 -2.22 9.81 6.69
CA GLU A 141 -2.97 8.83 5.90
C GLU A 141 -4.09 8.16 6.71
N GLU A 142 -3.85 7.75 7.96
CA GLU A 142 -4.90 7.19 8.82
C GLU A 142 -6.04 8.19 9.07
N ILE A 143 -5.70 9.46 9.33
CA ILE A 143 -6.70 10.52 9.50
C ILE A 143 -7.56 10.68 8.25
N LEU A 144 -6.92 10.79 7.07
CA LEU A 144 -7.62 10.97 5.78
C LEU A 144 -8.44 9.75 5.37
N LEU A 145 -7.97 8.54 5.68
CA LEU A 145 -8.68 7.28 5.40
C LEU A 145 -10.08 7.26 6.06
N LEU A 146 -10.23 7.93 7.20
CA LEU A 146 -11.50 8.05 7.90
C LEU A 146 -12.41 9.18 7.40
N ASN A 147 -12.03 9.87 6.32
CA ASN A 147 -12.81 10.93 5.67
C ASN A 147 -13.27 12.02 6.65
N PRO A 148 -12.33 12.76 7.28
CA PRO A 148 -12.65 13.80 8.23
C PRO A 148 -13.52 14.87 7.57
N SER A 149 -14.35 15.53 8.35
CA SER A 149 -15.10 16.70 7.87
C SER A 149 -14.23 17.95 7.82
N VAL A 150 -13.18 18.03 8.62
CA VAL A 150 -12.17 19.09 8.61
C VAL A 150 -10.86 18.48 9.06
N TYR A 151 -9.74 18.83 8.43
CA TYR A 151 -8.43 18.37 8.84
C TYR A 151 -7.35 19.43 8.61
N TYR A 152 -6.76 19.92 9.71
CA TYR A 152 -5.60 20.80 9.69
C TYR A 152 -4.39 20.06 10.25
N PRO A 153 -3.45 19.60 9.40
CA PRO A 153 -2.19 19.03 9.86
C PRO A 153 -1.34 20.03 10.66
N LEU A 154 -1.44 21.32 10.30
CA LEU A 154 -0.62 22.42 10.82
C LEU A 154 0.88 22.30 10.45
N THR A 155 1.15 21.72 9.27
CA THR A 155 2.48 21.41 8.73
C THR A 155 2.97 22.43 7.69
N GLU A 156 2.39 23.63 7.66
CA GLU A 156 2.77 24.66 6.71
C GLU A 156 4.24 25.08 6.89
N PRO A 157 4.92 25.52 5.82
CA PRO A 157 6.31 25.94 5.92
C PRO A 157 6.45 27.25 6.72
N SER A 158 7.67 27.50 7.22
CA SER A 158 8.03 28.75 7.89
C SER A 158 7.69 29.99 7.03
N GLY A 159 7.16 31.03 7.68
CA GLY A 159 6.67 32.24 7.03
C GLY A 159 5.19 32.22 6.62
N SER A 160 4.52 31.07 6.74
CA SER A 160 3.08 30.97 6.49
C SER A 160 2.26 31.81 7.48
N VAL A 161 1.12 32.33 7.03
CA VAL A 161 0.22 33.20 7.83
C VAL A 161 -1.13 32.56 8.15
N SER A 162 -1.35 31.35 7.63
CA SER A 162 -2.57 30.56 7.82
C SER A 162 -2.31 29.09 7.55
N ALA A 163 -3.16 28.21 8.08
CA ALA A 163 -3.15 26.79 7.81
C ALA A 163 -4.37 26.31 7.01
N GLY A 164 -4.15 25.39 6.07
CA GLY A 164 -5.15 24.92 5.12
C GLY A 164 -5.89 23.66 5.57
N ASP A 165 -7.17 23.55 5.23
CA ASP A 165 -7.93 22.32 5.38
C ASP A 165 -7.53 21.31 4.29
N LEU A 166 -7.30 20.06 4.69
CA LEU A 166 -6.98 18.95 3.80
C LEU A 166 -8.08 17.89 3.72
N SER A 167 -9.22 18.09 4.37
CA SER A 167 -10.35 17.15 4.28
C SER A 167 -11.01 17.12 2.89
N GLY A 168 -10.80 18.16 2.08
CA GLY A 168 -11.44 18.31 0.78
C GLY A 168 -12.89 18.78 0.84
N THR A 169 -13.40 19.16 2.01
CA THR A 169 -14.79 19.60 2.20
C THR A 169 -14.99 21.11 2.08
N GLY A 170 -13.91 21.88 1.98
CA GLY A 170 -13.95 23.33 1.76
C GLY A 170 -14.05 24.17 3.03
N ALA A 171 -13.59 23.66 4.19
CA ALA A 171 -13.49 24.45 5.40
C ALA A 171 -12.50 25.63 5.21
N GLY A 172 -12.80 26.80 5.80
CA GLY A 172 -11.95 27.98 5.65
C GLY A 172 -10.58 27.81 6.31
N ALA A 173 -9.56 28.52 5.84
CA ALA A 173 -8.22 28.44 6.43
C ALA A 173 -8.19 28.95 7.89
N LEU A 174 -7.34 28.33 8.72
CA LEU A 174 -7.01 28.81 10.06
C LEU A 174 -6.09 30.02 9.95
N ALA A 175 -6.63 31.23 10.10
CA ALA A 175 -5.88 32.48 10.02
C ALA A 175 -5.40 32.95 11.40
N VAL A 176 -4.21 33.53 11.44
CA VAL A 176 -3.64 34.11 12.67
C VAL A 176 -4.49 35.28 13.16
N GLN A 177 -4.87 35.22 14.43
CA GLN A 177 -5.57 36.26 15.17
C GLN A 177 -4.67 36.80 16.29
N GLN A 178 -4.84 38.07 16.62
CA GLN A 178 -4.07 38.75 17.65
C GLN A 178 -4.98 39.13 18.83
N VAL A 179 -4.53 38.85 20.04
CA VAL A 179 -5.07 39.39 21.29
C VAL A 179 -4.04 40.34 21.88
N SER A 180 -4.43 41.60 22.12
CA SER A 180 -3.51 42.65 22.57
C SER A 180 -2.30 42.77 21.63
N THR A 181 -1.07 42.89 22.14
CA THR A 181 0.16 43.05 21.34
C THR A 181 1.18 41.95 21.63
N GLY A 182 2.04 41.63 20.65
CA GLY A 182 3.14 40.67 20.83
C GLY A 182 2.74 39.20 20.68
N GLY A 183 3.68 38.31 20.99
CA GLY A 183 3.56 36.87 20.78
C GLY A 183 3.73 36.44 19.32
N THR A 184 3.97 35.14 19.10
CA THR A 184 4.24 34.58 17.78
C THR A 184 3.42 33.31 17.50
N VAL A 185 3.14 33.10 16.22
CA VAL A 185 2.72 31.82 15.63
C VAL A 185 3.75 31.54 14.55
N ALA A 186 4.52 30.47 14.71
CA ALA A 186 5.59 30.09 13.79
C ALA A 186 5.30 28.70 13.24
N PHE A 187 4.96 28.61 11.96
CA PHE A 187 4.78 27.34 11.24
C PHE A 187 6.13 26.70 10.92
N GLY A 188 6.16 25.36 10.84
CA GLY A 188 7.38 24.59 10.60
C GLY A 188 8.49 24.81 11.64
N ALA A 189 8.12 25.07 12.90
CA ALA A 189 9.05 25.53 13.94
C ALA A 189 9.40 24.45 14.97
N THR A 190 8.54 23.45 15.15
CA THR A 190 8.71 22.38 16.15
C THR A 190 8.59 21.03 15.47
N GLU A 191 9.44 20.07 15.83
CA GLU A 191 9.28 18.69 15.36
C GLU A 191 7.94 18.10 15.83
N GLY A 192 7.21 17.48 14.91
CA GLY A 192 5.91 16.88 15.18
C GLY A 192 5.98 15.60 16.02
N PRO A 193 4.86 14.87 16.12
CA PRO A 193 4.85 13.55 16.74
C PRO A 193 5.94 12.64 16.13
N ALA A 194 6.56 11.82 16.97
CA ALA A 194 7.88 11.22 16.70
C ALA A 194 8.00 10.46 15.37
N ALA A 195 6.92 9.83 14.88
CA ALA A 195 6.97 9.03 13.65
C ALA A 195 6.52 9.77 12.38
N THR A 196 6.10 11.04 12.48
CA THR A 196 5.57 11.75 11.30
C THR A 196 6.68 12.32 10.41
N GLY A 197 7.81 12.74 11.02
CA GLY A 197 8.88 13.45 10.31
C GLY A 197 8.46 14.83 9.80
N GLU A 198 7.36 15.36 10.31
CA GLU A 198 6.78 16.65 9.91
C GLU A 198 7.15 17.74 10.93
N SER A 199 7.19 19.00 10.50
CA SER A 199 7.36 20.15 11.40
C SER A 199 6.05 20.91 11.57
N MET A 200 5.73 21.29 12.81
CA MET A 200 4.44 21.79 13.24
C MET A 200 4.48 23.26 13.64
N VAL A 201 3.30 23.83 13.85
CA VAL A 201 3.13 25.18 14.35
C VAL A 201 3.49 25.31 15.83
N GLN A 202 4.28 26.31 16.17
CA GLN A 202 4.59 26.73 17.53
C GLN A 202 3.86 28.04 17.87
N LEU A 203 3.08 28.03 18.95
CA LEU A 203 2.45 29.22 19.51
C LEU A 203 3.23 29.68 20.75
N THR A 204 3.67 30.95 20.74
CA THR A 204 4.42 31.57 21.84
C THR A 204 3.76 32.88 22.24
N PRO A 205 2.73 32.86 23.10
CA PRO A 205 2.11 34.06 23.62
C PRO A 205 3.02 34.74 24.65
N VAL A 206 2.82 36.04 24.88
CA VAL A 206 3.51 36.77 25.96
C VAL A 206 2.91 36.42 27.32
N GLY A 207 1.61 36.15 27.37
CA GLY A 207 0.87 35.85 28.60
C GLY A 207 -0.41 35.05 28.33
N THR A 208 -1.32 35.01 29.30
CA THR A 208 -2.62 34.34 29.12
C THR A 208 -3.56 35.13 28.22
N SER A 209 -3.50 36.46 28.22
CA SER A 209 -4.38 37.37 27.46
C SER A 209 -3.62 38.29 26.50
N GLN A 210 -2.37 37.93 26.16
CA GLN A 210 -1.50 38.71 25.28
C GLN A 210 -0.72 37.76 24.38
N GLY A 211 -1.00 37.78 23.07
CA GLY A 211 -0.41 36.86 22.11
C GLY A 211 -1.29 36.58 20.91
N LYS A 212 -1.00 35.50 20.20
CA LYS A 212 -1.68 35.11 18.97
C LYS A 212 -2.30 33.72 19.09
N PHE A 213 -3.35 33.48 18.32
CA PHE A 213 -4.02 32.18 18.16
C PHE A 213 -4.49 32.03 16.71
N LEU A 214 -5.07 30.89 16.35
CA LEU A 214 -5.60 30.63 15.01
C LEU A 214 -7.13 30.57 15.04
N GLN A 215 -7.80 31.05 13.99
CA GLN A 215 -9.25 30.97 13.87
C GLN A 215 -9.68 30.65 12.43
N ALA A 216 -10.67 29.78 12.29
CA ALA A 216 -11.30 29.43 11.03
C ALA A 216 -12.83 29.53 11.13
N ASN A 217 -13.44 29.87 10.00
CA ASN A 217 -14.86 29.68 9.76
C ASN A 217 -15.02 28.38 8.96
N LEU A 218 -15.66 27.36 9.55
CA LEU A 218 -15.74 26.00 9.00
C LEU A 218 -16.75 25.86 7.85
N GLY A 219 -17.50 26.92 7.52
CA GLY A 219 -18.46 26.87 6.42
C GLY A 219 -19.85 26.32 6.80
N PRO A 220 -20.86 26.57 5.94
CA PRO A 220 -22.25 26.15 6.19
C PRO A 220 -22.41 24.64 6.11
N ASP A 221 -21.57 23.95 5.34
CA ASP A 221 -21.63 22.51 5.19
C ASP A 221 -21.24 21.80 6.48
N TYR A 222 -20.19 22.24 7.16
CA TYR A 222 -19.82 21.72 8.48
C TYR A 222 -20.89 22.03 9.53
N GLU A 223 -21.46 23.25 9.53
CA GLU A 223 -22.55 23.62 10.43
C GLU A 223 -23.78 22.71 10.23
N ALA A 224 -24.16 22.44 8.98
CA ALA A 224 -25.26 21.54 8.68
C ALA A 224 -24.98 20.09 9.11
N ARG A 225 -23.75 19.60 8.91
CA ARG A 225 -23.36 18.24 9.35
C ARG A 225 -23.35 18.11 10.87
N SER A 226 -22.70 19.05 11.57
CA SER A 226 -22.66 19.10 13.05
C SER A 226 -24.02 19.38 13.70
N THR A 227 -25.05 19.73 12.92
CA THR A 227 -26.44 19.84 13.38
C THR A 227 -27.18 18.50 13.35
N ASN A 228 -26.80 17.60 12.44
CA ASN A 228 -27.54 16.37 12.16
C ASN A 228 -26.78 15.09 12.54
N ARG A 229 -25.55 15.24 13.04
CA ARG A 229 -24.60 14.16 13.33
C ARG A 229 -23.79 14.47 14.57
N TYR A 230 -23.17 13.46 15.15
CA TYR A 230 -22.30 13.60 16.31
C TYR A 230 -20.91 14.09 15.89
N ASN A 231 -20.33 14.97 16.71
CA ASN A 231 -19.03 15.58 16.49
C ASN A 231 -17.95 14.79 17.21
N HIS A 232 -17.04 14.16 16.46
CA HIS A 232 -15.85 13.55 17.03
C HIS A 232 -14.64 14.40 16.66
N MET A 233 -13.68 14.50 17.55
CA MET A 233 -12.59 15.45 17.41
C MET A 233 -11.29 14.79 17.84
N GLU A 234 -10.21 15.10 17.16
CA GLU A 234 -8.88 14.74 17.63
C GLU A 234 -7.88 15.88 17.42
N ALA A 235 -6.83 15.88 18.23
CA ALA A 235 -5.71 16.79 18.08
C ALA A 235 -4.47 16.21 18.77
N TRP A 236 -3.31 16.50 18.19
CA TRP A 236 -2.03 16.33 18.85
C TRP A 236 -1.57 17.64 19.46
N PHE A 237 -0.94 17.57 20.63
CA PHE A 237 -0.43 18.76 21.29
C PHE A 237 0.79 18.49 22.15
N GLN A 238 1.60 19.52 22.33
CA GLN A 238 2.78 19.51 23.18
C GLN A 238 2.88 20.84 23.91
N THR A 239 3.04 20.79 25.24
CA THR A 239 3.24 21.99 26.05
C THR A 239 3.91 21.66 27.38
N SER A 240 4.62 22.62 27.95
CA SER A 240 5.08 22.59 29.35
C SER A 240 4.31 23.59 30.23
N THR A 241 3.20 24.15 29.72
CA THR A 241 2.44 25.22 30.38
C THR A 241 0.99 24.79 30.64
N ALA A 242 0.65 24.62 31.92
CA ALA A 242 -0.70 24.32 32.37
C ALA A 242 -1.66 25.53 32.22
N GLY A 243 -2.97 25.28 32.35
CA GLY A 243 -4.01 26.32 32.38
C GLY A 243 -4.40 26.92 31.03
N ARG A 244 -3.96 26.32 29.90
CA ARG A 244 -4.13 26.87 28.55
C ARG A 244 -5.22 26.15 27.75
N VAL A 245 -5.79 26.85 26.78
CA VAL A 245 -6.82 26.33 25.86
C VAL A 245 -6.15 25.75 24.62
N LEU A 246 -6.43 24.49 24.34
CA LEU A 246 -5.94 23.79 23.16
C LEU A 246 -6.72 24.22 21.92
N PHE A 247 -8.03 23.99 21.91
CA PHE A 247 -8.93 24.48 20.86
C PHE A 247 -10.36 24.61 21.39
N ALA A 248 -11.18 25.34 20.64
CA ALA A 248 -12.59 25.56 20.94
C ALA A 248 -13.42 25.61 19.66
N LEU A 249 -14.65 25.12 19.74
CA LEU A 249 -15.67 25.32 18.70
C LEU A 249 -16.86 26.06 19.27
N SER A 250 -17.47 26.92 18.45
CA SER A 250 -18.71 27.61 18.80
C SER A 250 -19.67 27.68 17.62
N SER A 251 -20.97 27.64 17.91
CA SER A 251 -22.02 28.05 16.98
C SER A 251 -22.00 29.57 16.78
N THR A 252 -22.57 30.03 15.67
CA THR A 252 -22.59 31.46 15.30
C THR A 252 -23.43 32.30 16.28
N ASP A 253 -24.48 31.70 16.85
CA ASP A 253 -25.36 32.31 17.84
C ASP A 253 -24.80 32.26 19.29
N GLY A 254 -23.65 31.61 19.49
CA GLY A 254 -23.02 31.46 20.79
C GLY A 254 -23.73 30.52 21.77
N GLN A 255 -24.75 29.77 21.32
CA GLN A 255 -25.47 28.85 22.20
C GLN A 255 -24.71 27.57 22.50
N ASN A 256 -24.02 27.02 21.49
CA ASN A 256 -23.24 25.79 21.60
C ASN A 256 -21.76 26.15 21.57
N ILE A 257 -21.05 25.90 22.66
CA ILE A 257 -19.62 26.12 22.79
C ILE A 257 -19.00 24.91 23.48
N ILE A 258 -17.89 24.43 22.94
CA ILE A 258 -17.03 23.42 23.56
C ILE A 258 -15.58 23.88 23.50
N VAL A 259 -14.86 23.74 24.61
CA VAL A 259 -13.47 24.18 24.78
C VAL A 259 -12.67 23.04 25.41
N PHE A 260 -11.60 22.63 24.74
CA PHE A 260 -10.63 21.67 25.26
C PHE A 260 -9.43 22.42 25.82
N ALA A 261 -9.08 22.15 27.06
CA ALA A 261 -8.05 22.90 27.76
C ALA A 261 -7.32 22.03 28.80
N LEU A 262 -6.17 22.51 29.25
CA LEU A 262 -5.52 22.01 30.45
C LEU A 262 -5.94 22.84 31.65
N SER A 263 -6.15 22.17 32.79
CA SER A 263 -6.40 22.80 34.09
C SER A 263 -5.13 23.48 34.62
N GLY A 264 -5.24 24.19 35.75
CA GLY A 264 -4.06 24.78 36.42
C GLY A 264 -3.04 23.75 36.91
N THR A 265 -3.43 22.48 37.05
CA THR A 265 -2.53 21.36 37.40
C THR A 265 -2.06 20.57 36.17
N GLY A 266 -2.48 20.99 34.97
CA GLY A 266 -2.08 20.38 33.70
C GLY A 266 -2.86 19.14 33.30
N THR A 267 -3.92 18.78 34.04
CA THR A 267 -4.85 17.71 33.64
C THR A 267 -5.79 18.22 32.54
N LEU A 268 -6.24 17.33 31.66
CA LEU A 268 -7.23 17.68 30.64
C LEU A 268 -8.59 18.04 31.27
N GLN A 269 -9.27 19.02 30.69
CA GLN A 269 -10.64 19.39 31.02
C GLN A 269 -11.40 19.85 29.77
N VAL A 270 -12.71 19.63 29.77
CA VAL A 270 -13.61 20.07 28.70
C VAL A 270 -14.62 21.04 29.30
N GLU A 271 -14.70 22.23 28.76
CA GLU A 271 -15.66 23.25 29.18
C GLU A 271 -16.74 23.37 28.09
N SER A 272 -18.02 23.30 28.45
CA SER A 272 -19.09 23.31 27.45
C SER A 272 -20.39 24.00 27.90
N THR A 273 -21.16 24.49 26.95
CA THR A 273 -22.54 24.97 27.11
C THR A 273 -23.34 24.68 25.84
N SER A 274 -24.61 24.34 25.97
CA SER A 274 -25.54 24.12 24.84
C SER A 274 -26.74 25.08 24.86
N THR A 275 -26.69 26.08 25.74
CA THR A 275 -27.76 27.06 25.95
C THR A 275 -27.25 28.52 25.90
N GLY A 276 -25.95 28.72 25.70
CA GLY A 276 -25.29 30.02 25.84
C GLY A 276 -25.09 30.47 27.28
N ALA A 277 -25.43 29.63 28.27
CA ALA A 277 -25.11 29.88 29.68
C ALA A 277 -23.60 29.76 29.95
N ALA A 278 -23.17 30.07 31.18
CA ALA A 278 -21.79 29.89 31.60
C ALA A 278 -21.28 28.47 31.34
N LEU A 279 -20.02 28.34 30.92
CA LEU A 279 -19.41 27.06 30.59
C LEU A 279 -19.35 26.16 31.84
N ALA A 280 -19.87 24.94 31.72
CA ALA A 280 -19.69 23.89 32.71
C ALA A 280 -18.40 23.13 32.44
N THR A 281 -17.60 22.88 33.48
CA THR A 281 -16.34 22.13 33.37
C THR A 281 -16.53 20.65 33.67
N ALA A 282 -16.22 19.80 32.71
CA ALA A 282 -16.02 18.37 32.89
C ALA A 282 -14.52 18.10 33.09
N ALA A 283 -14.14 17.70 34.31
CA ALA A 283 -12.79 17.24 34.57
C ALA A 283 -12.54 15.89 33.88
N VAL A 284 -11.33 15.71 33.33
CA VAL A 284 -10.89 14.45 32.74
C VAL A 284 -9.75 13.88 33.58
N THR A 285 -9.90 12.64 34.00
CA THR A 285 -8.95 11.95 34.87
C THR A 285 -7.72 11.57 34.05
N THR A 286 -6.68 12.39 34.18
CA THR A 286 -5.41 12.31 33.44
C THR A 286 -4.27 12.68 34.39
N GLY A 287 -3.04 12.33 34.02
CA GLY A 287 -1.85 12.93 34.63
C GLY A 287 -1.67 14.40 34.22
N ASN A 288 -0.52 14.99 34.59
CA ASN A 288 -0.13 16.30 34.05
C ASN A 288 0.31 16.13 32.59
N LEU A 289 -0.48 16.65 31.64
CA LEU A 289 -0.20 16.63 30.20
C LEU A 289 0.57 17.88 29.73
N ALA A 290 0.95 18.76 30.66
CA ALA A 290 1.86 19.87 30.43
C ALA A 290 3.28 19.50 30.86
N ASP A 291 3.78 18.35 30.38
CA ASP A 291 5.07 17.77 30.73
C ASP A 291 6.15 17.95 29.63
N GLY A 292 5.79 18.59 28.51
CA GLY A 292 6.66 18.79 27.36
C GLY A 292 6.68 17.64 26.36
N ALA A 293 5.93 16.56 26.56
CA ALA A 293 5.75 15.49 25.60
C ALA A 293 4.60 15.77 24.61
N TRP A 294 4.60 15.07 23.48
CA TRP A 294 3.47 15.03 22.57
C TRP A 294 2.39 14.11 23.13
N HIS A 295 1.16 14.62 23.20
CA HIS A 295 -0.02 13.86 23.58
C HIS A 295 -1.06 13.88 22.47
N HIS A 296 -1.86 12.82 22.39
CA HIS A 296 -2.99 12.70 21.47
C HIS A 296 -4.31 12.74 22.25
N LEU A 297 -5.20 13.62 21.83
CA LEU A 297 -6.56 13.73 22.36
C LEU A 297 -7.55 13.21 21.31
N VAL A 298 -8.50 12.40 21.75
CA VAL A 298 -9.73 12.07 21.00
C VAL A 298 -10.95 12.34 21.89
N TYR A 299 -11.97 12.98 21.31
CA TYR A 299 -13.29 13.13 21.92
C TYR A 299 -14.36 12.42 21.06
N ASP A 300 -15.13 11.56 21.71
CA ASP A 300 -16.30 10.91 21.17
C ASP A 300 -17.57 11.51 21.79
N GLU A 301 -18.29 12.34 21.03
CA GLU A 301 -19.48 13.01 21.52
C GLU A 301 -20.69 12.08 21.68
N HIS A 302 -20.78 10.99 20.90
CA HIS A 302 -21.89 10.06 21.01
C HIS A 302 -21.79 9.28 22.32
N ASP A 303 -20.63 8.68 22.58
CA ASP A 303 -20.39 7.86 23.76
C ASP A 303 -20.01 8.68 25.01
N LYS A 304 -19.77 9.98 24.86
CA LYS A 304 -19.23 10.87 25.91
C LYS A 304 -17.92 10.36 26.48
N LYS A 305 -17.05 9.84 25.62
CA LYS A 305 -15.74 9.29 25.98
C LYS A 305 -14.62 10.18 25.48
N ILE A 306 -13.55 10.23 26.25
CA ILE A 306 -12.30 10.88 25.87
C ILE A 306 -11.22 9.82 25.89
N TYR A 307 -10.34 9.86 24.90
CA TYR A 307 -9.13 9.05 24.86
C TYR A 307 -7.94 9.99 24.91
N VAL A 308 -6.96 9.62 25.72
CA VAL A 308 -5.66 10.29 25.79
C VAL A 308 -4.60 9.24 25.53
N ASP A 309 -3.73 9.52 24.58
CA ASP A 309 -2.61 8.64 24.21
C ASP A 309 -3.05 7.20 23.90
N GLY A 310 -4.16 7.08 23.16
CA GLY A 310 -4.76 5.81 22.76
C GLY A 310 -5.59 5.09 23.84
N ALA A 311 -5.60 5.56 25.08
CA ALA A 311 -6.33 4.95 26.19
C ALA A 311 -7.56 5.76 26.62
N VAL A 312 -8.64 5.09 27.03
CA VAL A 312 -9.85 5.77 27.55
C VAL A 312 -9.53 6.48 28.86
N ALA A 313 -9.89 7.76 28.93
CA ALA A 313 -9.85 8.56 30.16
C ALA A 313 -11.27 8.80 30.70
N THR A 314 -11.43 8.71 32.02
CA THR A 314 -12.72 8.98 32.67
C THR A 314 -12.99 10.48 32.70
N SER A 315 -14.16 10.91 32.23
CA SER A 315 -14.56 12.32 32.22
C SER A 315 -15.90 12.54 32.93
N GLY A 316 -16.12 13.77 33.40
CA GLY A 316 -17.45 14.27 33.72
C GLY A 316 -18.35 14.40 32.49
N THR A 317 -19.60 14.82 32.70
CA THR A 317 -20.58 15.00 31.62
C THR A 317 -20.22 16.16 30.71
N VAL A 318 -20.13 15.90 29.41
CA VAL A 318 -19.96 16.93 28.36
C VAL A 318 -21.25 17.04 27.54
N SER A 319 -21.74 18.25 27.34
CA SER A 319 -22.96 18.49 26.55
C SER A 319 -22.76 18.11 25.09
N THR A 320 -23.82 17.64 24.43
CA THR A 320 -23.83 17.49 22.96
C THR A 320 -23.92 18.86 22.31
N MET A 321 -23.06 19.09 21.33
CA MET A 321 -22.95 20.34 20.58
C MET A 321 -23.69 20.26 19.25
N TRP A 322 -24.20 21.41 18.82
CA TRP A 322 -24.93 21.54 17.57
C TRP A 322 -24.50 22.80 16.83
N ARG A 323 -24.65 22.80 15.50
CA ARG A 323 -24.46 23.98 14.64
C ARG A 323 -23.08 24.65 14.82
N LEU A 324 -22.04 23.84 15.03
CA LEU A 324 -20.69 24.35 15.24
C LEU A 324 -20.18 25.00 13.95
N ARG A 325 -19.55 26.18 14.06
CA ARG A 325 -19.19 26.99 12.89
C ARG A 325 -17.83 27.66 12.97
N THR A 326 -17.45 28.13 14.16
CA THR A 326 -16.18 28.82 14.37
C THR A 326 -15.24 27.93 15.15
N LEU A 327 -14.08 27.63 14.56
CA LEU A 327 -12.98 26.93 15.22
C LEU A 327 -11.94 27.94 15.67
N ARG A 328 -11.48 27.82 16.91
CA ARG A 328 -10.34 28.57 17.46
C ARG A 328 -9.31 27.57 17.96
N VAL A 329 -8.06 27.74 17.57
CA VAL A 329 -6.95 26.86 17.96
C VAL A 329 -5.91 27.71 18.68
N GLY A 330 -5.57 27.33 19.90
CA GLY A 330 -4.60 28.02 20.73
C GLY A 330 -5.16 29.15 21.61
N GLY A 331 -6.48 29.23 21.80
CA GLY A 331 -7.10 30.24 22.66
C GLY A 331 -8.63 30.29 22.57
N TYR A 332 -9.27 30.85 23.57
CA TYR A 332 -10.72 31.10 23.57
C TYR A 332 -11.05 32.39 24.33
N ALA A 333 -12.06 33.14 23.86
CA ALA A 333 -12.52 34.41 24.44
C ALA A 333 -11.40 35.43 24.74
N GLY A 334 -10.32 35.43 23.95
CA GLY A 334 -9.19 36.35 24.13
C GLY A 334 -8.31 36.06 25.35
N THR A 335 -8.35 34.84 25.91
CA THR A 335 -7.53 34.47 27.07
C THR A 335 -7.06 33.01 26.99
N ARG A 336 -6.28 32.59 28.00
CA ARG A 336 -5.69 31.25 28.18
C ARG A 336 -4.96 30.76 26.94
N LEU A 337 -4.25 31.68 26.27
CA LEU A 337 -3.55 31.40 25.02
C LEU A 337 -2.56 30.24 25.17
N TRP A 338 -2.56 29.32 24.20
CA TRP A 338 -1.70 28.15 24.17
C TRP A 338 -0.24 28.55 24.03
N SER A 339 0.63 27.91 24.81
CA SER A 339 2.08 28.06 24.72
C SER A 339 2.68 26.70 24.48
N GLY A 340 3.05 26.41 23.23
CA GLY A 340 3.42 25.07 22.79
C GLY A 340 3.01 24.82 21.35
N SER A 341 3.05 23.56 20.94
CA SER A 341 2.71 23.12 19.59
C SER A 341 1.38 22.36 19.56
N ILE A 342 0.69 22.45 18.43
CA ILE A 342 -0.55 21.73 18.12
C ILE A 342 -0.38 21.16 16.72
N ALA A 343 -0.83 19.93 16.50
CA ALA A 343 -0.70 19.23 15.24
C ALA A 343 -1.95 18.39 14.94
N HIS A 344 -2.15 18.07 13.66
CA HIS A 344 -3.15 17.12 13.18
C HIS A 344 -4.53 17.26 13.85
N LEU A 345 -5.09 18.47 13.85
CA LEU A 345 -6.42 18.72 14.37
C LEU A 345 -7.46 18.30 13.32
N ALA A 346 -8.25 17.27 13.64
CA ALA A 346 -9.28 16.75 12.76
C ALA A 346 -10.65 16.72 13.44
N LEU A 347 -11.70 16.99 12.65
CA LEU A 347 -13.09 17.00 13.08
C LEU A 347 -13.90 16.07 12.20
N TYR A 348 -14.74 15.25 12.81
CA TYR A 348 -15.55 14.24 12.16
C TYR A 348 -17.02 14.44 12.50
N THR A 349 -17.90 14.31 11.50
CA THR A 349 -19.35 14.36 11.69
C THR A 349 -19.98 13.07 11.19
N VAL A 350 -20.18 12.12 12.10
CA VAL A 350 -20.62 10.75 11.79
C VAL A 350 -21.96 10.42 12.46
N GLY A 351 -22.63 9.38 11.97
CA GLY A 351 -23.88 8.90 12.56
C GLY A 351 -23.70 8.38 13.99
N ALA A 352 -24.80 8.06 14.66
CA ALA A 352 -24.76 7.47 15.99
C ALA A 352 -23.92 6.18 16.02
N GLY A 353 -23.01 6.07 16.98
CA GLY A 353 -22.13 4.91 17.15
C GLY A 353 -20.83 5.27 17.87
N THR A 354 -20.14 4.25 18.39
CA THR A 354 -18.80 4.41 18.97
C THR A 354 -17.80 4.69 17.85
N TYR A 355 -17.09 5.80 17.96
CA TYR A 355 -16.09 6.24 16.99
C TYR A 355 -14.71 6.49 17.61
N GLY A 356 -14.66 6.73 18.93
CA GLY A 356 -13.41 6.98 19.64
C GLY A 356 -12.42 5.80 19.57
N THR A 357 -12.91 4.55 19.53
CA THR A 357 -12.05 3.37 19.31
C THR A 357 -11.46 3.31 17.90
N THR A 358 -12.10 3.94 16.92
CA THR A 358 -11.60 4.04 15.55
C THR A 358 -10.50 5.10 15.43
N LEU A 359 -10.60 6.18 16.21
CA LEU A 359 -9.62 7.28 16.22
C LEU A 359 -8.44 7.04 17.17
N SER A 360 -8.65 6.34 18.29
CA SER A 360 -7.60 6.09 19.29
C SER A 360 -6.31 5.44 18.74
N PRO A 361 -6.33 4.55 17.71
CA PRO A 361 -5.12 4.02 17.10
C PRO A 361 -4.26 5.06 16.37
N HIS A 362 -4.78 6.25 16.07
CA HIS A 362 -3.97 7.35 15.52
C HIS A 362 -2.82 7.76 16.45
N TYR A 363 -2.94 7.53 17.77
CA TYR A 363 -1.81 7.65 18.69
C TYR A 363 -0.62 6.79 18.25
N THR A 364 -0.86 5.51 17.97
CA THR A 364 0.16 4.57 17.50
C THR A 364 0.73 4.99 16.14
N ALA A 365 -0.12 5.50 15.24
CA ALA A 365 0.30 6.02 13.94
C ALA A 365 1.26 7.22 14.07
N GLY A 366 0.98 8.15 14.99
CA GLY A 366 1.81 9.34 15.23
C GLY A 366 3.08 9.08 16.06
N MET A 367 3.02 8.19 17.06
CA MET A 367 4.18 7.89 17.91
C MET A 367 5.18 6.93 17.26
N THR A 368 4.69 5.93 16.52
CA THR A 368 5.52 4.81 16.07
C THR A 368 5.32 4.42 14.61
N ALA A 369 4.36 5.03 13.89
CA ALA A 369 3.95 4.62 12.55
C ALA A 369 3.69 3.11 12.45
N PHE A 370 3.00 2.57 13.46
CA PHE A 370 2.72 1.14 13.64
C PHE A 370 3.97 0.26 13.63
N ALA A 371 5.01 0.66 14.36
CA ALA A 371 6.16 -0.21 14.61
C ALA A 371 5.69 -1.49 15.34
N GLY A 372 6.18 -2.65 14.91
CA GLY A 372 5.79 -3.97 15.39
C GLY A 372 4.63 -4.62 14.62
N GLU A 373 3.94 -3.88 13.76
CA GLU A 373 2.89 -4.42 12.87
C GLU A 373 3.48 -5.49 11.94
N ALA A 374 2.75 -6.59 11.75
CA ALA A 374 3.14 -7.66 10.84
C ALA A 374 3.11 -7.20 9.37
N ALA A 375 3.96 -7.79 8.54
CA ALA A 375 4.09 -7.42 7.13
C ALA A 375 2.79 -7.51 6.32
N ASP A 376 1.95 -8.52 6.55
CA ASP A 376 0.67 -8.66 5.86
C ASP A 376 -0.33 -7.56 6.24
N LEU A 377 -0.38 -7.19 7.52
CA LEU A 377 -1.19 -6.07 8.02
C LEU A 377 -0.70 -4.76 7.44
N ARG A 378 0.63 -4.57 7.34
CA ARG A 378 1.25 -3.42 6.67
C ARG A 378 0.83 -3.32 5.20
N ILE A 379 0.89 -4.42 4.44
CA ILE A 379 0.44 -4.47 3.04
C ILE A 379 -1.04 -4.11 2.92
N LYS A 380 -1.91 -4.71 3.75
CA LYS A 380 -3.36 -4.40 3.77
C LYS A 380 -3.61 -2.92 4.09
N ARG A 381 -2.86 -2.33 5.01
CA ARG A 381 -2.99 -0.92 5.38
C ARG A 381 -2.54 0.01 4.24
N LEU A 382 -1.36 -0.24 3.67
CA LEU A 382 -0.87 0.52 2.50
C LEU A 382 -1.83 0.40 1.30
N ALA A 383 -2.49 -0.75 1.13
CA ALA A 383 -3.46 -0.95 0.06
C ALA A 383 -4.70 -0.07 0.25
N ARG A 384 -5.18 0.08 1.49
CA ARG A 384 -6.27 1.02 1.80
C ARG A 384 -5.89 2.48 1.50
N TYR A 385 -4.65 2.89 1.74
CA TYR A 385 -4.18 4.24 1.36
C TYR A 385 -4.17 4.45 -0.16
N ALA A 386 -4.08 3.37 -0.95
CA ALA A 386 -4.13 3.41 -2.40
C ALA A 386 -5.54 3.14 -2.97
N ASP A 387 -6.58 3.25 -2.14
CA ASP A 387 -7.99 2.96 -2.47
C ASP A 387 -8.26 1.52 -2.96
N LEU A 388 -7.42 0.56 -2.56
CA LEU A 388 -7.68 -0.86 -2.79
C LEU A 388 -8.54 -1.43 -1.66
N ALA A 389 -9.64 -2.08 -2.03
CA ALA A 389 -10.56 -2.70 -1.08
C ALA A 389 -9.92 -3.86 -0.30
N SER A 390 -9.05 -4.63 -0.94
CA SER A 390 -8.37 -5.77 -0.34
C SER A 390 -7.11 -6.17 -1.12
N VAL A 391 -6.24 -6.91 -0.44
CA VAL A 391 -5.09 -7.63 -1.02
C VAL A 391 -5.25 -9.09 -0.65
N THR A 392 -5.04 -9.99 -1.62
CA THR A 392 -4.93 -11.43 -1.34
C THR A 392 -3.59 -11.68 -0.67
N VAL A 393 -3.60 -12.24 0.54
CA VAL A 393 -2.39 -12.62 1.26
C VAL A 393 -2.27 -14.13 1.28
N GLU A 394 -1.11 -14.63 0.88
CA GLU A 394 -0.78 -16.05 0.87
C GLU A 394 0.44 -16.31 1.75
N GLY A 395 0.46 -17.49 2.38
CA GLY A 395 1.44 -17.84 3.41
C GLY A 395 1.09 -17.29 4.79
N VAL A 396 1.80 -17.78 5.81
CA VAL A 396 1.48 -17.54 7.23
C VAL A 396 2.64 -16.93 8.01
N THR A 397 3.84 -16.85 7.42
CA THR A 397 5.02 -16.31 8.08
C THR A 397 5.20 -14.83 7.72
N HIS A 398 4.82 -13.95 8.65
CA HIS A 398 4.87 -12.50 8.46
C HIS A 398 5.60 -11.87 9.65
N ASP A 399 6.78 -11.29 9.44
CA ASP A 399 7.53 -10.68 10.54
C ASP A 399 6.95 -9.34 10.97
N SER A 400 7.21 -8.99 12.23
CA SER A 400 7.01 -7.64 12.73
C SER A 400 7.98 -6.66 12.07
N MET A 401 7.43 -5.53 11.64
CA MET A 401 8.13 -4.51 10.86
C MET A 401 8.47 -3.27 11.68
N ALA A 402 9.56 -2.59 11.33
CA ALA A 402 9.81 -1.23 11.77
C ALA A 402 8.65 -0.30 11.36
N GLY A 403 8.52 0.84 12.04
CA GLY A 403 7.51 1.86 11.70
C GLY A 403 7.65 2.31 10.23
N GLN A 404 6.55 2.74 9.61
CA GLN A 404 6.48 3.07 8.17
C GLN A 404 7.44 4.19 7.70
N GLY A 405 8.19 4.82 8.60
CA GLY A 405 9.03 5.97 8.26
C GLY A 405 8.20 7.20 7.86
N PRO A 406 8.86 8.30 7.49
CA PRO A 406 8.19 9.56 7.15
C PRO A 406 7.46 9.50 5.80
N ALA A 407 6.81 10.61 5.43
CA ALA A 407 6.22 10.83 4.11
C ALA A 407 7.25 10.74 2.96
N GLY A 408 6.79 10.76 1.71
CA GLY A 408 7.65 10.94 0.52
C GLY A 408 7.87 9.69 -0.35
N ALA A 409 7.07 8.64 -0.15
CA ALA A 409 7.04 7.49 -1.03
C ALA A 409 5.59 7.13 -1.37
N THR A 410 5.36 6.58 -2.56
CA THR A 410 4.03 6.09 -2.95
C THR A 410 3.67 4.83 -2.18
N ALA A 411 2.38 4.50 -2.10
CA ALA A 411 1.93 3.26 -1.47
C ALA A 411 2.60 2.01 -2.08
N LEU A 412 2.75 1.96 -3.41
CA LEU A 412 3.41 0.84 -4.08
C LEU A 412 4.90 0.75 -3.70
N ALA A 413 5.61 1.88 -3.62
CA ALA A 413 7.00 1.90 -3.18
C ALA A 413 7.13 1.35 -1.74
N ARG A 414 6.24 1.78 -0.82
CA ARG A 414 6.19 1.25 0.55
C ARG A 414 5.85 -0.25 0.59
N MET A 415 4.97 -0.74 -0.29
CA MET A 415 4.70 -2.18 -0.38
C MET A 415 5.90 -2.97 -0.89
N LYS A 416 6.68 -2.42 -1.82
CA LYS A 416 7.95 -3.02 -2.28
C LYS A 416 9.02 -3.08 -1.19
N GLU A 417 9.07 -2.09 -0.29
CA GLU A 417 9.94 -2.15 0.90
C GLU A 417 9.56 -3.33 1.81
N VAL A 418 8.25 -3.61 1.95
CA VAL A 418 7.76 -4.77 2.72
C VAL A 418 8.10 -6.08 2.00
N GLU A 419 7.87 -6.16 0.69
CA GLU A 419 8.24 -7.30 -0.15
C GLU A 419 9.73 -7.64 0.00
N GLN A 420 10.61 -6.64 -0.13
CA GLN A 420 12.06 -6.83 0.01
C GLN A 420 12.45 -7.27 1.42
N THR A 421 11.85 -6.66 2.45
CA THR A 421 12.14 -7.02 3.85
C THR A 421 11.78 -8.48 4.15
N GLU A 422 10.67 -8.94 3.60
CA GLU A 422 10.14 -10.28 3.85
C GLU A 422 10.59 -11.35 2.87
N SER A 423 11.44 -11.01 1.88
CA SER A 423 11.71 -11.89 0.73
C SER A 423 10.41 -12.44 0.10
N GLY A 424 9.37 -11.61 0.07
CA GLY A 424 8.04 -11.98 -0.43
C GLY A 424 7.92 -11.83 -1.94
N ARG A 425 6.68 -11.91 -2.43
CA ARG A 425 6.29 -11.55 -3.81
C ARG A 425 5.06 -10.67 -3.79
N LEU A 426 5.11 -9.54 -4.49
CA LEU A 426 3.99 -8.61 -4.67
C LEU A 426 3.67 -8.46 -6.16
N PHE A 427 2.49 -8.94 -6.58
CA PHE A 427 2.09 -8.91 -7.98
C PHE A 427 0.58 -8.65 -8.15
N ALA A 428 0.15 -8.33 -9.37
CA ALA A 428 -1.27 -8.23 -9.67
C ALA A 428 -1.91 -9.63 -9.72
N ALA A 429 -3.09 -9.79 -9.12
CA ALA A 429 -3.89 -10.98 -9.25
C ALA A 429 -4.23 -11.24 -10.73
N ARG A 430 -4.29 -12.52 -11.11
CA ARG A 430 -4.59 -12.90 -12.50
C ARG A 430 -6.10 -12.87 -12.76
N ASP A 431 -6.88 -13.26 -11.75
CA ASP A 431 -8.32 -13.51 -11.80
C ASP A 431 -9.17 -12.30 -11.41
N THR A 432 -8.62 -11.41 -10.58
CA THR A 432 -9.28 -10.19 -10.09
C THR A 432 -8.47 -8.95 -10.45
N PHE A 433 -9.11 -7.78 -10.46
CA PHE A 433 -8.38 -6.50 -10.54
C PHE A 433 -7.87 -6.11 -9.14
N GLY A 434 -6.92 -6.89 -8.64
CA GLY A 434 -6.40 -6.78 -7.27
C GLY A 434 -4.92 -7.12 -7.16
N LEU A 435 -4.39 -7.09 -5.94
CA LEU A 435 -3.00 -7.46 -5.62
C LEU A 435 -2.95 -8.79 -4.89
N VAL A 436 -1.85 -9.51 -5.07
CA VAL A 436 -1.43 -10.67 -4.29
C VAL A 436 -0.12 -10.33 -3.60
N TYR A 437 -0.04 -10.63 -2.30
CA TYR A 437 1.19 -10.62 -1.51
C TYR A 437 1.43 -12.02 -0.96
N GLN A 438 2.54 -12.63 -1.35
CA GLN A 438 3.00 -13.93 -0.84
C GLN A 438 4.15 -13.71 0.13
N SER A 439 4.04 -14.27 1.34
CA SER A 439 5.19 -14.38 2.23
C SER A 439 6.15 -15.47 1.78
N ARG A 440 7.40 -15.42 2.28
CA ARG A 440 8.48 -16.33 1.89
C ARG A 440 8.17 -17.82 2.11
N ASP A 441 7.35 -18.14 3.11
CA ASP A 441 6.99 -19.53 3.42
C ASP A 441 6.11 -20.20 2.37
N VAL A 442 5.49 -19.45 1.45
CA VAL A 442 4.80 -20.02 0.28
C VAL A 442 5.74 -20.87 -0.56
N ARG A 443 7.03 -20.51 -0.62
CA ARG A 443 8.04 -21.21 -1.42
C ARG A 443 8.86 -22.22 -0.62
N TYR A 444 8.73 -22.26 0.71
CA TYR A 444 9.57 -23.11 1.55
C TYR A 444 9.23 -24.58 1.43
N ASN A 445 10.26 -25.39 1.17
CA ASN A 445 10.18 -26.86 1.12
C ASN A 445 8.94 -27.36 0.34
N PRO A 446 8.74 -26.94 -0.93
CA PRO A 446 7.54 -27.28 -1.67
C PRO A 446 7.48 -28.80 -1.84
N ALA A 447 6.37 -29.41 -1.42
CA ALA A 447 6.22 -30.87 -1.48
C ALA A 447 6.27 -31.33 -2.96
N PRO A 448 6.90 -32.46 -3.31
CA PRO A 448 6.86 -32.96 -4.69
C PRO A 448 5.44 -33.18 -5.23
N SER A 449 4.48 -33.48 -4.34
CA SER A 449 3.06 -33.63 -4.70
C SER A 449 2.34 -32.30 -4.98
N SER A 450 2.96 -31.15 -4.72
CA SER A 450 2.40 -29.82 -5.00
C SER A 450 2.92 -29.22 -6.30
N GLU A 451 3.61 -29.99 -7.15
CA GLU A 451 3.97 -29.53 -8.49
C GLU A 451 2.72 -29.28 -9.33
N ALA A 452 2.66 -28.13 -10.00
CA ALA A 452 1.57 -27.76 -10.88
C ALA A 452 1.46 -28.72 -12.08
N PHE A 453 2.60 -29.14 -12.64
CA PHE A 453 2.68 -30.11 -13.72
C PHE A 453 4.09 -30.70 -13.85
N THR A 454 4.26 -31.62 -14.79
CA THR A 454 5.57 -32.12 -15.26
C THR A 454 5.60 -32.04 -16.79
N VAL A 455 6.75 -31.73 -17.37
CA VAL A 455 6.98 -31.70 -18.82
C VAL A 455 8.27 -32.45 -19.16
N ALA A 456 8.31 -33.16 -20.29
CA ALA A 456 9.56 -33.74 -20.77
C ALA A 456 10.35 -32.67 -21.55
N TYR A 457 11.68 -32.70 -21.49
CA TYR A 457 12.54 -31.83 -22.29
C TYR A 457 12.17 -31.92 -23.79
N ALA A 458 11.87 -33.12 -24.30
CA ALA A 458 11.46 -33.33 -25.69
C ALA A 458 10.14 -32.63 -26.07
N ASP A 459 9.30 -32.26 -25.08
CA ASP A 459 8.03 -31.55 -25.26
C ASP A 459 8.16 -30.02 -25.07
N THR A 460 9.37 -29.54 -24.82
CA THR A 460 9.70 -28.09 -24.82
C THR A 460 10.09 -27.62 -26.23
N GLU A 461 10.15 -26.31 -26.43
CA GLU A 461 10.78 -25.72 -27.62
C GLU A 461 12.32 -25.84 -27.48
N THR A 462 12.82 -27.07 -27.65
CA THR A 462 14.22 -27.46 -27.32
C THR A 462 15.34 -26.55 -27.83
N PRO A 463 15.27 -25.89 -29.01
CA PRO A 463 16.31 -24.96 -29.45
C PRO A 463 16.43 -23.71 -28.56
N ASP A 464 15.38 -23.40 -27.81
CA ASP A 464 15.26 -22.22 -26.94
C ASP A 464 15.47 -22.57 -25.46
N VAL A 465 15.86 -23.82 -25.13
CA VAL A 465 16.16 -24.26 -23.76
C VAL A 465 17.66 -24.30 -23.54
N GLU A 466 18.13 -23.56 -22.54
CA GLU A 466 19.54 -23.54 -22.14
C GLU A 466 19.70 -23.54 -20.61
N ILE A 467 20.80 -24.16 -20.16
CA ILE A 467 21.28 -24.03 -18.78
C ILE A 467 22.31 -22.91 -18.77
N ARG A 468 22.10 -21.88 -17.94
CA ARG A 468 23.04 -20.76 -17.78
C ARG A 468 23.91 -20.93 -16.54
N ASP A 469 25.16 -20.56 -16.69
CA ASP A 469 26.18 -20.48 -15.64
C ASP A 469 26.93 -19.15 -15.81
N ASP A 470 26.38 -18.10 -15.21
CA ASP A 470 26.93 -16.74 -15.30
C ASP A 470 26.90 -16.05 -13.92
N ASP A 471 27.52 -14.87 -13.83
CA ASP A 471 27.66 -14.12 -12.58
C ASP A 471 26.51 -13.14 -12.31
N GLN A 472 25.44 -13.15 -13.12
CA GLN A 472 24.37 -12.15 -13.06
C GLN A 472 23.71 -12.08 -11.67
N LYS A 473 23.58 -13.23 -11.00
CA LYS A 473 22.97 -13.36 -9.66
C LYS A 473 23.98 -13.36 -8.53
N MET A 474 25.28 -13.29 -8.80
CA MET A 474 26.30 -13.49 -7.77
C MET A 474 26.31 -12.35 -6.75
N VAL A 475 26.22 -12.69 -5.47
CA VAL A 475 26.32 -11.79 -4.32
C VAL A 475 27.16 -12.46 -3.24
N ASN A 476 28.38 -11.97 -3.06
CA ASN A 476 29.33 -12.54 -2.10
C ASN A 476 29.74 -11.59 -0.97
N THR A 477 29.20 -10.36 -0.99
CA THR A 477 29.29 -9.36 0.08
C THR A 477 27.94 -8.66 0.24
N VAL A 478 27.46 -8.54 1.47
CA VAL A 478 26.23 -7.78 1.77
C VAL A 478 26.51 -6.77 2.87
N ILE A 479 26.11 -5.51 2.65
CA ILE A 479 26.04 -4.47 3.67
C ILE A 479 24.57 -4.24 3.99
N ALA A 480 24.14 -4.58 5.21
CA ALA A 480 22.74 -4.50 5.58
C ALA A 480 22.53 -3.61 6.81
N SER A 481 21.40 -2.91 6.85
CA SER A 481 20.98 -2.09 8.00
C SER A 481 19.46 -2.07 8.15
N ARG A 482 18.99 -1.53 9.27
CA ARG A 482 17.57 -1.25 9.52
C ARG A 482 17.39 0.17 10.08
N PRO A 483 16.19 0.76 10.03
CA PRO A 483 15.92 2.06 10.64
C PRO A 483 16.34 2.11 12.12
N GLY A 484 17.25 3.02 12.45
CA GLY A 484 17.79 3.19 13.82
C GLY A 484 18.66 2.05 14.34
N GLY A 485 19.05 1.09 13.50
CA GLY A 485 19.92 -0.04 13.86
C GLY A 485 21.36 0.10 13.37
N ALA A 486 22.22 -0.86 13.71
CA ALA A 486 23.60 -0.87 13.25
C ALA A 486 23.71 -1.29 11.77
N THR A 487 24.71 -0.75 11.07
CA THR A 487 25.13 -1.27 9.76
C THR A 487 26.05 -2.48 9.96
N GLN A 488 25.73 -3.59 9.31
CA GLN A 488 26.45 -4.86 9.41
C GLN A 488 26.96 -5.31 8.04
N ARG A 489 28.02 -6.11 8.04
CA ARG A 489 28.63 -6.64 6.81
C ARG A 489 28.79 -8.15 6.90
N VAL A 490 28.29 -8.86 5.89
CA VAL A 490 28.46 -10.32 5.71
C VAL A 490 29.24 -10.55 4.42
N LEU A 491 30.16 -11.52 4.41
CA LEU A 491 30.94 -11.85 3.21
C LEU A 491 31.29 -13.34 3.15
N ASN A 492 31.44 -13.86 1.93
CA ASN A 492 32.04 -15.16 1.66
C ASN A 492 33.48 -14.97 1.17
N ALA A 493 34.46 -15.28 2.01
CA ALA A 493 35.87 -15.04 1.69
C ALA A 493 36.38 -15.92 0.55
N ALA A 494 35.90 -17.16 0.43
CA ALA A 494 36.32 -18.10 -0.61
C ALA A 494 35.81 -17.66 -1.98
N SER A 495 34.52 -17.35 -2.09
CA SER A 495 33.92 -16.79 -3.31
C SER A 495 34.61 -15.50 -3.74
N ARG A 496 34.90 -14.59 -2.80
CA ARG A 496 35.63 -13.35 -3.13
C ARG A 496 37.03 -13.59 -3.66
N ALA A 497 37.74 -14.58 -3.13
CA ALA A 497 39.06 -14.94 -3.60
C ALA A 497 39.01 -15.56 -5.02
N ALA A 498 37.94 -16.31 -5.33
CA ALA A 498 37.73 -16.94 -6.63
C ALA A 498 37.26 -15.94 -7.71
N TYR A 499 36.30 -15.08 -7.37
CA TYR A 499 35.54 -14.30 -8.35
C TYR A 499 35.66 -12.78 -8.20
N GLY A 500 36.23 -12.27 -7.11
CA GLY A 500 36.27 -10.83 -6.83
C GLY A 500 35.08 -10.34 -6.00
N VAL A 501 34.84 -9.03 -5.93
CA VAL A 501 33.81 -8.45 -5.05
C VAL A 501 32.50 -8.23 -5.80
N TYR A 502 31.44 -8.92 -5.33
CA TYR A 502 30.06 -8.70 -5.75
C TYR A 502 29.26 -8.26 -4.52
N GLN A 503 29.17 -6.94 -4.34
CA GLN A 503 28.56 -6.33 -3.15
C GLN A 503 27.13 -5.85 -3.43
N GLN A 504 26.24 -6.11 -2.47
CA GLN A 504 24.89 -5.55 -2.43
C GLN A 504 24.64 -4.83 -1.10
N ASP A 505 23.99 -3.66 -1.18
CA ASP A 505 23.59 -2.88 -0.01
C ASP A 505 22.08 -3.02 0.21
N LEU A 506 21.66 -3.25 1.46
CA LEU A 506 20.26 -3.49 1.85
C LEU A 506 19.87 -2.61 3.04
N THR A 507 18.67 -2.03 2.97
CA THR A 507 18.01 -1.44 4.13
C THR A 507 16.69 -2.15 4.32
N LEU A 508 16.56 -2.92 5.40
CA LEU A 508 15.39 -3.76 5.66
C LEU A 508 14.57 -3.19 6.82
N LEU A 509 13.25 -3.26 6.73
CA LEU A 509 12.34 -2.79 7.77
C LEU A 509 12.18 -3.80 8.91
N LYS A 510 13.27 -4.49 9.29
CA LYS A 510 13.28 -5.45 10.41
C LYS A 510 13.27 -4.71 11.77
N THR A 511 12.86 -5.42 12.82
CA THR A 511 12.77 -4.88 14.19
C THR A 511 14.01 -5.12 15.06
N SER A 512 14.97 -5.94 14.59
CA SER A 512 16.20 -6.24 15.33
C SER A 512 17.41 -6.31 14.40
N ASP A 513 18.60 -6.00 14.91
CA ASP A 513 19.86 -6.16 14.16
C ASP A 513 20.20 -7.64 13.93
N GLY A 514 19.65 -8.55 14.75
CA GLY A 514 19.78 -10.01 14.57
C GLY A 514 19.12 -10.47 13.27
N SER A 515 17.85 -10.11 13.05
CA SER A 515 17.15 -10.50 11.83
C SER A 515 17.69 -9.82 10.56
N VAL A 516 18.41 -8.69 10.68
CA VAL A 516 19.13 -8.08 9.55
C VAL A 516 20.35 -8.92 9.15
N ILE A 517 21.16 -9.36 10.11
CA ILE A 517 22.33 -10.20 9.80
C ILE A 517 21.91 -11.58 9.27
N ASP A 518 20.83 -12.15 9.79
CA ASP A 518 20.28 -13.42 9.31
C ASP A 518 19.84 -13.30 7.83
N ALA A 519 19.16 -12.21 7.46
CA ALA A 519 18.80 -11.91 6.08
C ALA A 519 20.03 -11.77 5.15
N ALA A 520 21.06 -11.07 5.62
CA ALA A 520 22.30 -10.89 4.87
C ALA A 520 23.06 -12.23 4.69
N GLN A 521 23.08 -13.07 5.72
CA GLN A 521 23.68 -14.42 5.65
C GLN A 521 22.92 -15.32 4.69
N TRP A 522 21.59 -15.27 4.71
CA TRP A 522 20.75 -16.01 3.76
C TRP A 522 21.11 -15.66 2.31
N LEU A 523 21.18 -14.37 1.98
CA LEU A 523 21.51 -13.92 0.62
C LEU A 523 22.91 -14.38 0.16
N VAL A 524 23.93 -14.19 1.01
CA VAL A 524 25.29 -14.65 0.70
C VAL A 524 25.36 -16.17 0.57
N SER A 525 24.62 -16.92 1.39
CA SER A 525 24.60 -18.39 1.30
C SER A 525 24.01 -18.91 0.00
N ARG A 526 23.07 -18.16 -0.59
CA ARG A 526 22.32 -18.52 -1.79
C ARG A 526 23.05 -18.11 -3.08
N TYR A 527 23.76 -16.98 -3.04
CA TYR A 527 24.29 -16.32 -4.22
C TYR A 527 25.80 -16.09 -4.21
N ALA A 528 26.56 -16.54 -3.22
CA ALA A 528 28.03 -16.39 -3.26
C ALA A 528 28.67 -17.23 -4.37
N ASP A 529 28.07 -18.34 -4.76
CA ASP A 529 28.53 -19.23 -5.84
C ASP A 529 27.31 -19.90 -6.47
N PRO A 530 26.49 -19.15 -7.24
CA PRO A 530 25.24 -19.65 -7.78
C PRO A 530 25.51 -20.76 -8.80
N PRO A 531 24.93 -21.96 -8.66
CA PRO A 531 25.15 -23.07 -9.59
C PRO A 531 24.40 -22.87 -10.92
N PRO A 532 24.75 -23.63 -11.97
CA PRO A 532 24.05 -23.57 -13.26
C PRO A 532 22.54 -23.84 -13.13
N GLU A 533 21.70 -23.18 -13.93
CA GLU A 533 20.24 -23.25 -13.81
C GLU A 533 19.50 -23.16 -15.15
N LEU A 534 18.29 -23.70 -15.19
CA LEU A 534 17.30 -23.33 -16.22
C LEU A 534 16.70 -21.98 -15.83
N ARG A 535 16.66 -21.03 -16.77
CA ARG A 535 15.99 -19.74 -16.58
C ARG A 535 14.69 -19.62 -17.37
N GLU A 536 14.59 -20.33 -18.48
CA GLU A 536 13.44 -20.27 -19.37
C GLU A 536 13.00 -21.68 -19.78
N VAL A 537 11.69 -21.92 -19.76
CA VAL A 537 11.08 -23.16 -20.24
C VAL A 537 9.96 -22.81 -21.23
N PRO A 538 10.29 -22.65 -22.53
CA PRO A 538 9.31 -22.44 -23.60
C PRO A 538 8.59 -23.75 -23.98
N ILE A 539 7.26 -23.68 -24.07
CA ILE A 539 6.37 -24.81 -24.33
C ILE A 539 5.25 -24.38 -25.28
N GLU A 540 5.01 -25.15 -26.35
CA GLU A 540 3.77 -25.07 -27.14
C GLU A 540 2.63 -25.84 -26.43
N ALA A 541 2.09 -25.19 -25.39
CA ALA A 541 1.21 -25.81 -24.41
C ALA A 541 -0.09 -26.37 -25.00
N TYR A 542 -0.59 -25.78 -26.10
CA TYR A 542 -1.84 -26.23 -26.72
C TYR A 542 -1.77 -27.67 -27.26
N THR A 543 -0.56 -28.15 -27.60
CA THR A 543 -0.36 -29.50 -28.12
C THR A 543 -0.25 -30.57 -27.04
N LEU A 544 -0.11 -30.16 -25.77
CA LEU A 544 0.20 -31.07 -24.68
C LEU A 544 -1.05 -31.60 -23.95
N PRO A 545 -1.02 -32.85 -23.47
CA PRO A 545 -2.15 -33.47 -22.77
C PRO A 545 -2.45 -32.83 -21.39
N ASN A 546 -1.48 -32.17 -20.77
CA ASN A 546 -1.59 -31.47 -19.49
C ASN A 546 -1.91 -29.97 -19.63
N TYR A 547 -2.44 -29.54 -20.77
CA TYR A 547 -2.69 -28.13 -21.09
C TYR A 547 -3.41 -27.37 -19.97
N THR A 548 -4.44 -27.93 -19.35
CA THR A 548 -5.18 -27.27 -18.26
C THR A 548 -4.33 -27.00 -17.02
N ALA A 549 -3.40 -27.91 -16.68
CA ALA A 549 -2.48 -27.75 -15.56
C ALA A 549 -1.43 -26.66 -15.85
N ILE A 550 -0.90 -26.64 -17.08
CA ILE A 550 0.01 -25.59 -17.55
C ILE A 550 -0.68 -24.22 -17.50
N LEU A 551 -1.97 -24.15 -17.86
CA LEU A 551 -2.73 -22.89 -17.81
C LEU A 551 -2.95 -22.38 -16.38
N SER A 552 -3.02 -23.28 -15.41
CA SER A 552 -3.23 -22.93 -14.00
C SER A 552 -1.94 -22.52 -13.29
N ALA A 553 -0.77 -22.96 -13.75
CA ALA A 553 0.51 -22.59 -13.16
C ALA A 553 0.70 -21.06 -13.15
N ASP A 554 1.06 -20.49 -12.00
CA ASP A 554 1.34 -19.07 -11.76
C ASP A 554 2.60 -18.86 -10.91
N ILE A 555 2.91 -17.59 -10.61
CA ILE A 555 4.06 -17.18 -9.80
C ILE A 555 4.12 -17.98 -8.49
N SER A 556 5.31 -18.49 -8.18
CA SER A 556 5.64 -19.35 -7.04
C SER A 556 5.18 -20.81 -7.12
N ASP A 557 4.44 -21.22 -8.16
CA ASP A 557 4.20 -22.63 -8.41
C ASP A 557 5.50 -23.34 -8.83
N THR A 558 5.58 -24.64 -8.54
CA THR A 558 6.72 -25.47 -8.94
C THR A 558 6.32 -26.48 -10.01
N PHE A 559 7.23 -26.84 -10.90
CA PHE A 559 7.05 -27.93 -11.85
C PHE A 559 8.39 -28.58 -12.19
N SER A 560 8.35 -29.80 -12.75
CA SER A 560 9.56 -30.53 -13.14
C SER A 560 9.73 -30.64 -14.66
N VAL A 561 10.95 -30.40 -15.14
CA VAL A 561 11.41 -30.74 -16.50
C VAL A 561 12.18 -32.06 -16.44
N THR A 562 11.69 -33.08 -17.10
CA THR A 562 12.22 -34.46 -17.05
C THR A 562 12.91 -34.86 -18.34
N GLY A 563 13.76 -35.89 -18.30
CA GLY A 563 14.44 -36.40 -19.49
C GLY A 563 15.42 -35.39 -20.08
N MET A 564 16.07 -34.61 -19.22
CA MET A 564 17.09 -33.65 -19.64
C MET A 564 18.25 -34.37 -20.37
N PRO A 565 18.87 -33.74 -21.38
CA PRO A 565 20.02 -34.31 -22.09
C PRO A 565 21.20 -34.62 -21.17
N ASP A 566 22.08 -35.54 -21.58
CA ASP A 566 23.27 -35.96 -20.81
C ASP A 566 24.24 -34.82 -20.48
N GLN A 567 24.16 -33.69 -21.18
CA GLN A 567 24.94 -32.48 -20.91
C GLN A 567 24.40 -31.68 -19.71
N SER A 568 23.18 -31.96 -19.25
CA SER A 568 22.62 -31.41 -18.02
C SER A 568 23.29 -32.03 -16.80
N TYR A 569 23.39 -31.26 -15.71
CA TYR A 569 23.89 -31.76 -14.42
C TYR A 569 22.87 -32.67 -13.68
N ALA A 570 21.62 -32.73 -14.16
CA ALA A 570 20.58 -33.60 -13.61
C ALA A 570 19.61 -34.08 -14.71
N ALA A 571 19.13 -35.32 -14.60
CA ALA A 571 18.15 -35.91 -15.53
C ALA A 571 16.74 -35.31 -15.39
N THR A 572 16.44 -34.73 -14.22
CA THR A 572 15.22 -33.98 -13.93
C THR A 572 15.60 -32.71 -13.19
N MET A 573 15.01 -31.60 -13.59
CA MET A 573 15.20 -30.30 -12.95
C MET A 573 13.86 -29.78 -12.46
N ARG A 574 13.74 -29.58 -11.15
CA ARG A 574 12.57 -28.96 -10.53
C ARG A 574 12.77 -27.45 -10.44
N VAL A 575 11.80 -26.70 -10.92
CA VAL A 575 11.88 -25.24 -11.07
C VAL A 575 10.66 -24.55 -10.49
N THR A 576 10.84 -23.31 -10.05
CA THR A 576 9.80 -22.43 -9.51
C THR A 576 9.48 -21.34 -10.53
N VAL A 577 8.21 -21.04 -10.75
CA VAL A 577 7.78 -19.99 -11.69
C VAL A 577 8.00 -18.61 -11.08
N GLU A 578 8.78 -17.76 -11.75
CA GLU A 578 8.94 -16.34 -11.41
C GLU A 578 8.03 -15.44 -12.24
N GLY A 579 7.69 -15.88 -13.44
CA GLY A 579 6.85 -15.17 -14.39
C GLY A 579 6.71 -15.96 -15.69
N TYR A 580 6.09 -15.35 -16.70
CA TYR A 580 6.05 -15.91 -18.03
C TYR A 580 5.73 -14.86 -19.09
N THR A 581 6.08 -15.18 -20.33
CA THR A 581 5.48 -14.59 -21.51
C THR A 581 4.64 -15.63 -22.23
N GLU A 582 3.55 -15.20 -22.87
CA GLU A 582 2.71 -16.09 -23.65
C GLU A 582 2.21 -15.42 -24.93
N ILE A 583 1.98 -16.24 -25.96
CA ILE A 583 1.36 -15.84 -27.21
C ILE A 583 0.26 -16.84 -27.53
N ILE A 584 -0.98 -16.37 -27.53
CA ILE A 584 -2.18 -17.15 -27.83
C ILE A 584 -2.60 -16.86 -29.28
N ARG A 585 -2.63 -17.90 -30.12
CA ARG A 585 -3.05 -17.86 -31.52
C ARG A 585 -4.09 -18.95 -31.81
N HIS A 586 -4.60 -18.96 -33.04
CA HIS A 586 -5.44 -20.05 -33.51
C HIS A 586 -4.68 -21.39 -33.47
N ASN A 587 -5.14 -22.32 -32.64
CA ASN A 587 -4.52 -23.65 -32.43
C ASN A 587 -3.03 -23.61 -32.00
N SER A 588 -2.61 -22.54 -31.33
CA SER A 588 -1.29 -22.42 -30.73
C SER A 588 -1.38 -21.59 -29.46
N HIS A 589 -0.66 -22.02 -28.43
CA HIS A 589 -0.47 -21.31 -27.20
C HIS A 589 0.96 -21.56 -26.72
N ARG A 590 1.88 -20.71 -27.16
CA ARG A 590 3.27 -20.74 -26.72
C ARG A 590 3.40 -19.99 -25.40
N ILE A 591 3.85 -20.67 -24.35
CA ILE A 591 4.14 -20.10 -23.04
C ILE A 591 5.63 -20.29 -22.78
N GLN A 592 6.33 -19.23 -22.40
CA GLN A 592 7.71 -19.25 -21.97
C GLN A 592 7.73 -18.86 -20.50
N PHE A 593 7.86 -19.88 -19.64
CA PHE A 593 8.00 -19.66 -18.21
C PHE A 593 9.39 -19.13 -17.90
N HIS A 594 9.47 -18.05 -17.14
CA HIS A 594 10.68 -17.59 -16.47
C HIS A 594 10.74 -18.30 -15.12
N VAL A 595 11.85 -18.98 -14.86
CA VAL A 595 11.95 -19.90 -13.72
C VAL A 595 13.25 -19.75 -12.95
N SER A 596 13.22 -20.23 -11.72
CA SER A 596 14.35 -20.33 -10.81
C SER A 596 14.46 -21.73 -10.23
N ARG A 597 15.59 -22.04 -9.58
CA ARG A 597 15.80 -23.36 -8.98
C ARG A 597 14.97 -23.51 -7.70
N SER A 598 14.11 -24.53 -7.62
CA SER A 598 13.30 -24.75 -6.41
C SER A 598 14.11 -25.22 -5.19
N ASP A 599 15.30 -25.78 -5.40
CA ASP A 599 16.15 -26.25 -4.30
C ASP A 599 16.77 -25.10 -3.50
N THR A 600 16.77 -23.88 -4.02
CA THR A 600 17.21 -22.68 -3.32
C THR A 600 16.24 -22.25 -2.21
N ASP A 601 14.99 -22.71 -2.27
CA ASP A 601 13.94 -22.48 -1.26
C ASP A 601 13.80 -23.64 -0.25
N SER A 602 14.75 -24.58 -0.25
CA SER A 602 14.80 -25.63 0.78
C SER A 602 15.37 -25.07 2.09
N VAL A 603 14.56 -25.09 3.15
CA VAL A 603 14.89 -24.56 4.48
C VAL A 603 15.02 -25.69 5.50
N TRP A 604 15.92 -25.52 6.47
CA TRP A 604 16.14 -26.51 7.52
C TRP A 604 14.89 -26.68 8.39
N VAL A 605 14.50 -27.93 8.64
CA VAL A 605 13.44 -28.29 9.56
C VAL A 605 14.01 -29.17 10.67
N LEU A 606 13.86 -28.73 11.92
CA LEU A 606 14.39 -29.46 13.06
C LEU A 606 13.72 -30.83 13.19
N GLY A 607 14.53 -31.90 13.17
CA GLY A 607 14.06 -33.28 13.34
C GLY A 607 13.46 -33.92 12.08
N ASP A 608 13.53 -33.26 10.92
CA ASP A 608 13.03 -33.81 9.66
C ASP A 608 14.05 -34.73 8.95
N ALA A 609 13.60 -35.87 8.43
CA ALA A 609 14.50 -36.86 7.82
C ALA A 609 15.11 -36.39 6.48
N THR A 610 14.48 -35.43 5.80
CA THR A 610 14.91 -34.88 4.51
C THR A 610 15.57 -33.52 4.68
N TYR A 611 14.99 -32.66 5.52
CA TYR A 611 15.41 -31.28 5.69
C TYR A 611 16.28 -31.02 6.92
N SER A 612 16.74 -32.07 7.63
CA SER A 612 17.66 -31.97 8.78
C SER A 612 19.02 -32.66 8.53
N VAL A 613 19.47 -32.74 7.27
CA VAL A 613 20.74 -33.39 6.90
C VAL A 613 21.90 -32.38 6.93
N LEU A 614 22.83 -32.60 7.86
CA LEU A 614 23.99 -31.73 8.08
C LEU A 614 24.87 -31.64 6.83
N GLY A 615 25.14 -30.41 6.38
CA GLY A 615 26.04 -30.15 5.25
C GLY A 615 25.41 -30.30 3.86
N SER A 616 24.13 -30.67 3.76
CA SER A 616 23.40 -30.69 2.48
C SER A 616 22.13 -29.84 2.50
N THR A 617 21.25 -30.00 3.49
CA THR A 617 19.96 -29.30 3.58
C THR A 617 19.85 -28.34 4.76
N THR A 618 20.90 -28.20 5.57
CA THR A 618 20.94 -27.25 6.69
C THR A 618 21.12 -25.82 6.18
N ARG A 619 20.03 -25.17 5.79
CA ARG A 619 19.97 -23.73 5.51
C ARG A 619 19.03 -23.07 6.52
N LEU A 620 19.57 -22.21 7.37
CA LEU A 620 18.76 -21.44 8.31
C LEU A 620 18.04 -20.34 7.54
N ALA A 621 16.72 -20.44 7.41
CA ALA A 621 15.89 -19.33 6.97
C ALA A 621 15.85 -18.23 8.03
N TYR A 622 15.62 -16.99 7.60
CA TYR A 622 15.51 -15.82 8.48
C TYR A 622 14.08 -15.31 8.56
#